data_AF-A0A0P9PTH6-F1
#
_entry.id   AF-A0A0P9PTH6-F1
#
_cell.length_a   1.000
_cell.length_b   1.000
_cell.length_c   1.000
_cell.angle_alpha   90.00
_cell.angle_beta   90.00
_cell.angle_gamma   90.00
#
_symmetry.space_group_name_H-M   'P 1'
#
loop_
_entity.id
_entity.type
_entity.pdbx_description
1 polymer ?
#
loop_
_entity_poly.entity_id
_entity_poly.type
_entity_poly.pdbx_seq_one_letter_code
_entity_poly.pdbx_strand_id
1 'polypeptide(L)'
;MRKFQLLDVDRSFTVCKMTCNPRPVFESHSDFVDQDFTVGRPSIASVARFLEGFAPELKAIPGFLVIRCYLRCYADNALTYSTYRGHVERLFLWALIVRQKPVHELKRLDAEAYLEFCKHPPAAWVGPVIRNRFISENALSSADHPSDLELAANSKWKPFTLRVPKQNRSPSEGVGGNSSTDYHSSTGSMSNVFKIANGFYEYLVEEEIASSNPFRKVTKKGQYSSSQLESSTSRALTPLQWDYVIDTAESMAAANPRKHERTLFVLVTMFSMYLRISDIVGRTNWQPTMGDFRLDADGNWWFHVVGKGNKSGKIAVRDEYVTKYLTRYRTFIGLSPLPTYQEKTPLLKTLSGRPGLSDRQVRALLQTVFDQALVRMREEGREPYEMDSLRVASSHWLRHTSATFDAPFRNAKDLQYDLRHSNLATTQNTYYHSHDQERARSVKHLGTRNRG
;
A
#
# COMPACT_ATOMS: atom_id res chain seq x y z
N MET A 1 64.93 -12.45 10.72
CA MET A 1 63.63 -12.43 11.40
C MET A 1 63.47 -11.11 12.13
N ARG A 2 62.79 -10.12 11.52
CA ARG A 2 62.57 -8.78 12.11
C ARG A 2 61.18 -8.75 12.74
N LYS A 3 61.12 -8.49 14.05
CA LYS A 3 59.90 -8.16 14.80
C LYS A 3 59.38 -6.80 14.31
N PHE A 4 58.12 -6.74 13.86
CA PHE A 4 57.43 -5.48 13.61
C PHE A 4 56.53 -5.15 14.81
N GLN A 5 56.77 -3.97 15.39
CA GLN A 5 55.97 -3.34 16.44
C GLN A 5 54.55 -3.08 15.96
N LEU A 6 53.56 -3.46 16.79
CA LEU A 6 52.21 -2.92 16.74
C LEU A 6 52.26 -1.48 17.25
N LEU A 7 51.93 -0.53 16.39
CA LEU A 7 51.59 0.83 16.78
C LEU A 7 50.11 0.86 17.17
N ASP A 8 49.85 0.93 18.47
CA ASP A 8 48.58 1.36 19.04
C ASP A 8 48.35 2.82 18.63
N VAL A 9 47.35 3.05 17.79
CA VAL A 9 46.84 4.40 17.52
C VAL A 9 45.47 4.48 18.15
N ASP A 10 45.50 4.87 19.42
CA ASP A 10 44.38 5.38 20.18
C ASP A 10 43.76 6.58 19.42
N ARG A 11 42.55 6.41 18.90
CA ARG A 11 41.70 7.49 18.41
C ARG A 11 40.38 7.43 19.15
N SER A 12 40.39 8.01 20.34
CA SER A 12 39.23 8.55 21.02
C SER A 12 38.44 9.47 20.07
N PHE A 13 37.41 8.92 19.44
CA PHE A 13 36.35 9.70 18.81
C PHE A 13 35.52 10.32 19.93
N THR A 14 35.79 11.57 20.27
CA THR A 14 34.95 12.36 21.17
C THR A 14 33.65 12.69 20.43
N VAL A 15 32.66 11.79 20.56
CA VAL A 15 31.31 11.96 20.02
C VAL A 15 30.60 13.03 20.85
N CYS A 16 30.49 14.24 20.33
CA CYS A 16 29.52 15.21 20.82
C CYS A 16 28.11 14.72 20.41
N LYS A 17 27.50 13.89 21.25
CA LYS A 17 26.14 13.36 21.10
C LYS A 17 25.12 14.46 21.36
N MET A 18 24.82 15.31 20.38
CA MET A 18 23.44 15.80 20.27
C MET A 18 22.61 14.69 19.63
N THR A 19 21.98 13.85 20.46
CA THR A 19 21.03 12.82 20.01
C THR A 19 19.75 13.49 19.49
N CYS A 20 19.82 14.04 18.28
CA CYS A 20 18.68 14.67 17.64
C CYS A 20 17.69 13.60 17.18
N ASN A 21 16.52 13.53 17.83
CA ASN A 21 15.46 12.61 17.40
C ASN A 21 14.90 13.03 16.05
N PRO A 22 14.55 12.09 15.14
CA PRO A 22 13.99 12.43 13.84
C PRO A 22 12.64 13.14 13.99
N ARG A 23 12.47 14.23 13.24
CA ARG A 23 11.22 15.00 13.15
C ARG A 23 10.77 15.06 11.70
N PRO A 24 9.45 15.09 11.42
CA PRO A 24 8.97 15.27 10.06
C PRO A 24 9.28 16.68 9.59
N VAL A 25 9.65 16.83 8.33
CA VAL A 25 10.04 18.11 7.73
C VAL A 25 9.24 18.43 6.47
N PHE A 26 8.57 17.45 5.85
CA PHE A 26 7.69 17.69 4.69
C PHE A 26 6.22 17.41 5.01
N GLU A 27 5.37 18.35 4.58
CA GLU A 27 3.93 18.43 4.80
C GLU A 27 3.13 17.38 4.03
N SER A 28 1.82 17.33 4.30
CA SER A 28 0.91 16.48 3.52
C SER A 28 0.82 16.96 2.07
N HIS A 29 0.27 16.12 1.19
CA HIS A 29 0.15 16.48 -0.23
C HIS A 29 -0.71 17.74 -0.44
N SER A 30 -1.82 17.88 0.29
CA SER A 30 -2.69 19.07 0.18
C SER A 30 -1.91 20.34 0.51
N ASP A 31 -1.23 20.34 1.66
CA ASP A 31 -0.54 21.53 2.14
C ASP A 31 0.73 21.83 1.32
N PHE A 32 1.30 20.82 0.66
CA PHE A 32 2.49 20.96 -0.18
C PHE A 32 2.20 21.60 -1.53
N VAL A 33 1.07 21.28 -2.15
CA VAL A 33 0.70 21.83 -3.48
C VAL A 33 0.44 23.33 -3.39
N ASP A 34 -0.06 23.80 -2.25
CA ASP A 34 -0.40 25.21 -2.02
C ASP A 34 0.82 26.06 -1.56
N GLN A 35 2.02 25.48 -1.49
CA GLN A 35 3.22 26.20 -1.05
C GLN A 35 3.75 27.17 -2.08
N ASP A 36 4.29 28.29 -1.59
CA ASP A 36 5.12 29.17 -2.38
C ASP A 36 6.55 28.62 -2.50
N PHE A 37 6.88 28.10 -3.69
CA PHE A 37 8.20 27.54 -4.00
C PHE A 37 9.29 28.60 -4.21
N THR A 38 8.93 29.88 -4.30
CA THR A 38 9.90 31.00 -4.39
C THR A 38 10.55 31.28 -3.03
N VAL A 39 9.90 30.88 -1.93
CA VAL A 39 10.40 31.07 -0.57
C VAL A 39 11.51 30.05 -0.27
N GLY A 40 12.74 30.52 -0.11
CA GLY A 40 13.94 29.72 0.19
C GLY A 40 14.04 29.15 1.62
N ARG A 41 12.91 28.93 2.29
CA ARG A 41 12.86 28.37 3.66
C ARG A 41 11.63 27.47 3.85
N PRO A 42 11.61 26.60 4.89
CA PRO A 42 10.41 25.86 5.26
C PRO A 42 9.25 26.80 5.63
N SER A 43 8.03 26.46 5.22
CA SER A 43 6.83 27.23 5.57
C SER A 43 6.43 27.04 7.05
N ILE A 44 6.72 25.85 7.61
CA ILE A 44 6.47 25.54 9.01
C ILE A 44 7.65 26.01 9.89
N ALA A 45 7.40 26.95 10.80
CA ALA A 45 8.45 27.53 11.66
C ALA A 45 9.15 26.49 12.56
N SER A 46 8.43 25.47 13.05
CA SER A 46 9.03 24.37 13.81
C SER A 46 10.00 23.51 12.97
N VAL A 47 9.80 23.44 11.65
CA VAL A 47 10.73 22.79 10.72
C VAL A 47 11.94 23.66 10.46
N ALA A 48 11.75 24.97 10.25
CA ALA A 48 12.85 25.92 10.08
C ALA A 48 13.81 25.88 11.28
N ARG A 49 13.28 26.01 12.51
CA ARG A 49 14.05 25.92 13.76
C ARG A 49 14.81 24.60 13.89
N PHE A 50 14.19 23.49 13.49
CA PHE A 50 14.82 22.17 13.52
C PHE A 50 16.01 22.07 12.56
N LEU A 51 15.86 22.58 11.34
CA LEU A 51 16.91 22.53 10.32
C LEU A 51 18.04 23.53 10.59
N GLU A 52 17.72 24.71 11.11
CA GLU A 52 18.70 25.73 11.55
C GLU A 52 19.55 25.26 12.74
N GLY A 53 19.04 24.32 13.54
CA GLY A 53 19.78 23.72 14.66
C GLY A 53 20.92 22.78 14.27
N PHE A 54 21.07 22.44 12.99
CA PHE A 54 22.18 21.62 12.50
C PHE A 54 23.41 22.49 12.17
N ALA A 55 24.61 21.89 12.29
CA ALA A 55 25.85 22.58 11.91
C ALA A 55 25.79 23.07 10.44
N PRO A 56 26.29 24.28 10.13
CA PRO A 56 26.23 24.87 8.78
C PRO A 56 26.82 23.96 7.69
N GLU A 57 27.87 23.20 8.04
CA GLU A 57 28.56 22.22 7.19
C GLU A 57 27.62 21.16 6.60
N LEU A 58 26.54 20.83 7.31
CA LEU A 58 25.56 19.82 6.91
C LEU A 58 24.59 20.33 5.85
N LYS A 59 24.56 21.65 5.60
CA LYS A 59 23.73 22.29 4.57
C LYS A 59 22.27 21.83 4.66
N ALA A 60 21.71 21.79 5.87
CA ALA A 60 20.38 21.24 6.12
C ALA A 60 19.26 21.99 5.36
N ILE A 61 19.25 23.32 5.41
CA ILE A 61 18.27 24.13 4.66
C ILE A 61 18.43 23.94 3.13
N PRO A 62 19.63 24.07 2.52
CA PRO A 62 19.81 23.73 1.11
C PRO A 62 19.34 22.30 0.74
N GLY A 63 19.68 21.30 1.56
CA GLY A 63 19.24 19.92 1.35
C GLY A 63 17.72 19.76 1.37
N PHE A 64 17.04 20.46 2.28
CA PHE A 64 15.58 20.51 2.34
C PHE A 64 14.99 21.10 1.05
N LEU A 65 15.50 22.23 0.58
CA LEU A 65 14.99 22.90 -0.63
C LEU A 65 15.11 22.03 -1.88
N VAL A 66 16.24 21.34 -2.03
CA VAL A 66 16.47 20.43 -3.14
C VAL A 66 15.47 19.27 -3.14
N ILE A 67 15.21 18.68 -1.97
CA ILE A 67 14.19 17.62 -1.85
C ILE A 67 12.80 18.18 -2.08
N ARG A 68 12.52 19.41 -1.64
CA ARG A 68 11.25 20.10 -1.91
C ARG A 68 11.03 20.24 -3.43
N CYS A 69 12.06 20.64 -4.20
CA CYS A 69 11.99 20.69 -5.66
C CYS A 69 11.77 19.31 -6.28
N TYR A 70 12.50 18.29 -5.83
CA TYR A 70 12.30 16.91 -6.30
C TYR A 70 10.87 16.40 -6.05
N LEU A 71 10.30 16.69 -4.88
CA LEU A 71 8.94 16.26 -4.55
C LEU A 71 7.87 16.98 -5.38
N ARG A 72 8.16 18.20 -5.86
CA ARG A 72 7.28 18.95 -6.77
C ARG A 72 7.05 18.23 -8.09
N CYS A 73 8.03 17.48 -8.59
CA CYS A 73 7.89 16.64 -9.80
C CYS A 73 6.80 15.56 -9.67
N TYR A 74 6.31 15.28 -8.45
CA TYR A 74 5.26 14.30 -8.17
C TYR A 74 4.00 14.90 -7.56
N ALA A 75 3.87 16.24 -7.58
CA ALA A 75 2.74 16.97 -7.01
C ALA A 75 1.39 16.60 -7.66
N ASP A 76 1.36 16.12 -8.90
CA ASP A 76 0.11 15.74 -9.59
C ASP A 76 -0.48 14.41 -9.07
N ASN A 77 0.25 13.67 -8.24
CA ASN A 77 -0.20 12.37 -7.72
C ASN A 77 0.04 12.24 -6.21
N ALA A 78 -1.00 12.49 -5.41
CA ALA A 78 -0.95 12.45 -3.95
C ALA A 78 -0.36 11.15 -3.37
N LEU A 79 -0.65 9.99 -3.98
CA LEU A 79 -0.14 8.69 -3.51
C LEU A 79 1.34 8.51 -3.84
N THR A 80 1.75 8.87 -5.06
CA THR A 80 3.16 8.87 -5.46
C THR A 80 3.95 9.84 -4.60
N TYR A 81 3.49 11.09 -4.47
CA TYR A 81 4.07 12.09 -3.58
C TYR A 81 4.26 11.55 -2.16
N SER A 82 3.20 11.01 -1.55
CA SER A 82 3.25 10.50 -0.17
C SER A 82 4.29 9.38 0.01
N THR A 83 4.43 8.52 -1.00
CA THR A 83 5.41 7.44 -1.03
C THR A 83 6.82 8.01 -1.14
N TYR A 84 7.06 8.85 -2.16
CA TYR A 84 8.38 9.43 -2.43
C TYR A 84 8.86 10.28 -1.25
N ARG A 85 8.01 11.18 -0.75
CA ARG A 85 8.25 12.00 0.45
C ARG A 85 8.73 11.14 1.62
N GLY A 86 8.03 10.06 1.94
CA GLY A 86 8.40 9.19 3.06
C GLY A 86 9.79 8.55 2.90
N HIS A 87 10.19 8.22 1.67
CA HIS A 87 11.48 7.60 1.39
C HIS A 87 12.63 8.61 1.33
N VAL A 88 12.47 9.75 0.65
CA VAL A 88 13.53 10.76 0.55
C VAL A 88 13.73 11.52 1.85
N GLU A 89 12.66 11.79 2.60
CA GLU A 89 12.77 12.41 3.92
C GLU A 89 13.52 11.51 4.90
N ARG A 90 13.29 10.20 4.86
CA ARG A 90 14.02 9.24 5.68
C ARG A 90 15.52 9.27 5.36
N LEU A 91 15.88 9.29 4.07
CA LEU A 91 17.26 9.41 3.63
C LEU A 91 17.90 10.72 4.10
N PHE A 92 17.16 11.82 3.98
CA PHE A 92 17.59 13.15 4.41
C PHE A 92 17.85 13.23 5.91
N LEU A 93 16.88 12.80 6.72
CA LEU A 93 17.04 12.76 8.18
C LEU A 93 18.19 11.83 8.57
N TRP A 94 18.35 10.68 7.90
CA TRP A 94 19.45 9.77 8.17
C TRP A 94 20.80 10.41 7.85
N ALA A 95 20.90 11.11 6.71
CA ALA A 95 22.10 11.82 6.30
C ALA A 95 22.51 12.88 7.33
N LEU A 96 21.54 13.67 7.81
CA LEU A 96 21.79 14.71 8.80
C LEU A 96 22.09 14.16 10.20
N ILE A 97 21.25 13.27 10.73
CA ILE A 97 21.29 12.85 12.14
C ILE A 97 22.33 11.75 12.35
N VAL A 98 22.36 10.74 11.48
CA VAL A 98 23.16 9.52 11.68
C VAL A 98 24.49 9.66 10.95
N ARG A 99 24.47 10.05 9.68
CA ARG A 99 25.69 10.12 8.87
C ARG A 99 26.45 11.42 9.04
N GLN A 100 25.80 12.48 9.52
CA GLN A 100 26.36 13.83 9.69
C GLN A 100 27.06 14.31 8.41
N LYS A 101 26.35 14.19 7.27
CA LYS A 101 26.79 14.69 5.97
C LYS A 101 25.66 15.39 5.22
N PRO A 102 25.98 16.38 4.36
CA PRO A 102 25.01 16.90 3.41
C PRO A 102 24.44 15.78 2.55
N VAL A 103 23.13 15.80 2.35
CA VAL A 103 22.44 14.76 1.58
C VAL A 103 22.97 14.67 0.14
N HIS A 104 23.36 15.77 -0.49
CA HIS A 104 23.89 15.75 -1.86
C HIS A 104 25.35 15.24 -1.97
N GLU A 105 26.05 15.06 -0.85
CA GLU A 105 27.46 14.64 -0.82
C GLU A 105 27.68 13.17 -0.43
N LEU A 106 26.59 12.38 -0.31
CA LEU A 106 26.71 10.96 0.01
C LEU A 106 27.42 10.18 -1.10
N LYS A 107 28.29 9.25 -0.70
CA LYS A 107 29.05 8.36 -1.56
C LYS A 107 28.51 6.93 -1.48
N ARG A 108 29.06 6.04 -2.31
CA ARG A 108 28.67 4.61 -2.38
C ARG A 108 28.59 3.94 -0.99
N LEU A 109 29.62 4.10 -0.15
CA LEU A 109 29.63 3.50 1.19
C LEU A 109 28.52 4.06 2.09
N ASP A 110 28.13 5.31 1.87
CA ASP A 110 27.01 5.92 2.60
C ASP A 110 25.67 5.33 2.12
N ALA A 111 25.51 5.07 0.82
CA ALA A 111 24.33 4.39 0.29
C ALA A 111 24.20 2.95 0.83
N GLU A 112 25.30 2.19 0.90
CA GLU A 112 25.31 0.84 1.50
C GLU A 112 24.90 0.90 2.98
N ALA A 113 25.46 1.85 3.75
CA ALA A 113 25.10 2.07 5.15
C ALA A 113 23.63 2.48 5.34
N TYR A 114 23.08 3.31 4.45
CA TYR A 114 21.66 3.70 4.51
C TYR A 114 20.72 2.53 4.25
N LEU A 115 21.05 1.67 3.29
CA LEU A 115 20.25 0.47 3.01
C LEU A 115 20.26 -0.49 4.19
N GLU A 116 21.41 -0.65 4.84
CA GLU A 116 21.53 -1.48 6.04
C GLU A 116 20.75 -0.89 7.22
N PHE A 117 20.83 0.44 7.42
CA PHE A 117 20.01 1.17 8.38
C PHE A 117 18.51 0.98 8.13
N CYS A 118 18.06 0.92 6.88
CA CYS A 118 16.65 0.69 6.56
C CYS A 118 16.17 -0.74 6.84
N LYS A 119 17.08 -1.73 6.90
CA LYS A 119 16.76 -3.09 7.34
C LYS A 119 16.65 -3.16 8.87
N HIS A 120 17.58 -2.50 9.55
CA HIS A 120 17.72 -2.55 11.01
C HIS A 120 17.72 -1.14 11.62
N PRO A 121 16.60 -0.38 11.53
CA PRO A 121 16.53 0.95 12.11
C PRO A 121 16.52 0.86 13.65
N PRO A 122 17.17 1.82 14.33
CA PRO A 122 17.17 1.87 15.80
C PRO A 122 15.77 2.19 16.34
N ALA A 123 15.47 1.74 17.56
CA ALA A 123 14.15 1.91 18.20
C ALA A 123 13.65 3.37 18.20
N ALA A 124 14.54 4.35 18.35
CA ALA A 124 14.20 5.77 18.33
C ALA A 124 13.60 6.26 17.00
N TRP A 125 13.74 5.48 15.91
CA TRP A 125 13.22 5.76 14.57
C TRP A 125 11.97 4.96 14.22
N VAL A 126 11.55 4.05 15.10
CA VAL A 126 10.43 3.13 14.89
C VAL A 126 9.27 3.50 15.81
N GLY A 127 8.10 3.78 15.23
CA GLY A 127 6.87 4.02 15.96
C GLY A 127 5.94 2.81 15.95
N PRO A 128 5.04 2.66 16.95
CA PRO A 128 4.11 1.53 17.00
C PRO A 128 2.97 1.64 15.97
N VAL A 129 2.62 2.87 15.57
CA VAL A 129 1.51 3.15 14.63
C VAL A 129 1.85 4.35 13.75
N ILE A 130 1.15 4.46 12.63
CA ILE A 130 1.23 5.65 11.77
C ILE A 130 0.60 6.83 12.53
N ARG A 131 1.30 7.95 12.59
CA ARG A 131 0.85 9.19 13.22
C ARG A 131 0.84 10.32 12.20
N ASN A 132 -0.02 11.32 12.43
CA ASN A 132 0.05 12.58 11.70
C ASN A 132 1.43 13.21 11.89
N ARG A 133 1.94 13.87 10.85
CA ARG A 133 3.28 14.46 10.85
C ARG A 133 3.33 15.80 11.56
N PHE A 134 2.31 16.62 11.33
CA PHE A 134 2.14 17.91 11.98
C PHE A 134 0.83 17.92 12.76
N ILE A 135 0.82 18.67 13.84
CA ILE A 135 -0.32 18.91 14.72
C ILE A 135 -0.43 20.42 14.93
N SER A 136 -1.64 20.97 15.00
CA SER A 136 -1.82 22.37 15.36
C SER A 136 -1.55 22.53 16.86
N GLU A 137 -0.56 23.33 17.23
CA GLU A 137 -0.49 23.88 18.58
C GLU A 137 -1.60 24.95 18.71
N ASN A 138 -2.27 25.03 19.88
CA ASN A 138 -3.36 25.96 20.19
C ASN A 138 -4.83 25.61 19.79
N ALA A 139 -5.21 24.33 19.70
CA ALA A 139 -6.64 23.97 19.61
C ALA A 139 -7.45 24.22 20.91
N LEU A 140 -6.80 24.64 22.00
CA LEU A 140 -7.40 24.83 23.34
C LEU A 140 -7.23 26.25 23.91
N SER A 141 -6.48 27.14 23.26
CA SER A 141 -6.49 28.56 23.59
C SER A 141 -7.37 29.27 22.57
N SER A 142 -8.39 29.97 23.06
CA SER A 142 -9.25 30.88 22.33
C SER A 142 -8.45 31.78 21.38
N ALA A 143 -8.28 31.33 20.13
CA ALA A 143 -7.81 32.14 19.03
C ALA A 143 -9.05 32.51 18.21
N ASP A 144 -9.41 33.80 18.22
CA ASP A 144 -10.60 34.33 17.54
C ASP A 144 -10.51 34.27 15.99
N HIS A 145 -9.37 33.80 15.44
CA HIS A 145 -9.18 33.61 14.01
C HIS A 145 -8.57 32.23 13.66
N PRO A 146 -9.20 31.44 12.77
CA PRO A 146 -8.70 30.13 12.32
C PRO A 146 -7.38 30.15 11.56
N SER A 147 -6.91 31.32 11.12
CA SER A 147 -5.70 31.49 10.30
C SER A 147 -4.38 31.43 11.07
N ASP A 148 -4.42 31.50 12.41
CA ASP A 148 -3.22 31.66 13.25
C ASP A 148 -2.80 30.36 13.95
N LEU A 149 -3.36 29.22 13.55
CA LEU A 149 -2.99 27.90 14.08
C LEU A 149 -1.61 27.49 13.54
N GLU A 150 -0.56 27.74 14.31
CA GLU A 150 0.81 27.33 13.96
C GLU A 150 0.92 25.79 13.95
N LEU A 151 1.40 25.24 12.84
CA LEU A 151 1.69 23.81 12.73
C LEU A 151 2.99 23.46 13.44
N ALA A 152 2.93 22.48 14.35
CA ALA A 152 4.06 21.94 15.07
C ALA A 152 4.37 20.51 14.61
N ALA A 153 5.66 20.18 14.48
CA ALA A 153 6.12 18.83 14.20
C ALA A 153 5.68 17.87 15.33
N ASN A 154 4.98 16.79 14.96
CA ASN A 154 4.48 15.81 15.94
C ASN A 154 5.63 15.00 16.56
N SER A 155 5.88 15.20 17.86
CA SER A 155 6.92 14.49 18.61
C SER A 155 6.73 12.97 18.67
N LYS A 156 5.50 12.47 18.48
CA LYS A 156 5.17 11.04 18.44
C LYS A 156 5.31 10.42 17.06
N TRP A 157 5.59 11.21 16.02
CA TRP A 157 5.83 10.69 14.66
C TRP A 157 7.20 10.03 14.57
N LYS A 158 7.28 8.94 13.78
CA LYS A 158 8.52 8.20 13.53
C LYS A 158 8.64 7.81 12.04
N PRO A 159 9.86 7.83 11.44
CA PRO A 159 10.07 7.51 10.02
C PRO A 159 9.78 6.05 9.63
N PHE A 160 9.81 5.14 10.61
CA PHE A 160 9.43 3.74 10.46
C PHE A 160 8.25 3.43 11.37
N THR A 161 7.44 2.45 10.97
CA THR A 161 6.30 2.00 11.75
C THR A 161 6.29 0.48 11.82
N LEU A 162 6.08 -0.07 13.02
CA LEU A 162 5.87 -1.51 13.19
C LEU A 162 4.61 -1.93 12.44
N ARG A 163 4.75 -2.96 11.60
CA ARG A 163 3.59 -3.60 10.97
C ARG A 163 3.30 -4.87 11.75
N VAL A 164 2.29 -4.83 12.62
CA VAL A 164 1.76 -6.06 13.22
C VAL A 164 1.06 -6.87 12.12
N PRO A 165 1.53 -8.07 11.76
CA PRO A 165 0.89 -8.94 10.78
C PRO A 165 -0.56 -9.20 11.18
N LYS A 166 -1.47 -9.31 10.21
CA LYS A 166 -2.91 -9.49 10.49
C LYS A 166 -3.19 -10.74 11.33
N GLN A 167 -2.38 -11.81 11.18
CA GLN A 167 -2.49 -13.06 11.95
C GLN A 167 -2.35 -12.85 13.46
N ASN A 168 -1.53 -11.88 13.87
CA ASN A 168 -1.21 -11.64 15.28
C ASN A 168 -2.06 -10.53 15.89
N ARG A 169 -3.10 -10.05 15.17
CA ARG A 169 -4.05 -9.07 15.70
C ARG A 169 -5.17 -9.82 16.43
N SER A 170 -5.00 -10.04 17.73
CA SER A 170 -6.07 -10.56 18.58
C SER A 170 -7.24 -9.56 18.62
N PRO A 171 -8.52 -10.00 18.53
CA PRO A 171 -9.69 -9.11 18.57
C PRO A 171 -9.93 -8.44 19.93
N SER A 172 -9.25 -8.89 20.99
CA SER A 172 -9.63 -8.65 22.39
C SER A 172 -8.53 -8.06 23.28
N GLU A 173 -7.47 -7.49 22.74
CA GLU A 173 -6.44 -6.83 23.58
C GLU A 173 -6.28 -5.36 23.20
N GLY A 174 -6.86 -4.51 24.05
CA GLY A 174 -6.45 -3.13 24.20
C GLY A 174 -4.96 -3.05 24.58
N VAL A 175 -4.32 -2.02 24.05
CA VAL A 175 -3.06 -1.38 24.49
C VAL A 175 -2.26 -2.18 25.53
N GLY A 176 -1.24 -2.90 25.08
CA GLY A 176 -0.13 -3.32 25.95
C GLY A 176 0.15 -4.82 26.03
N GLY A 177 0.40 -5.49 24.89
CA GLY A 177 0.96 -6.84 24.87
C GLY A 177 2.31 -6.84 24.16
N ASN A 178 3.38 -7.12 24.91
CA ASN A 178 4.76 -7.28 24.42
C ASN A 178 4.82 -8.40 23.36
N SER A 179 4.62 -8.03 22.11
CA SER A 179 4.89 -8.87 20.93
C SER A 179 6.11 -8.29 20.23
N SER A 180 7.08 -9.15 19.91
CA SER A 180 8.47 -8.82 19.52
C SER A 180 8.63 -7.45 18.82
N THR A 181 9.42 -6.58 19.44
CA THR A 181 9.67 -5.18 19.06
C THR A 181 10.57 -5.01 17.82
N ASP A 182 10.99 -6.10 17.20
CA ASP A 182 11.97 -6.06 16.13
C ASP A 182 11.32 -5.68 14.81
N TYR A 183 11.73 -4.53 14.30
CA TYR A 183 11.34 -4.06 12.98
C TYR A 183 11.92 -5.00 11.91
N HIS A 184 11.05 -5.51 11.04
CA HIS A 184 11.44 -6.22 9.83
C HIS A 184 10.93 -5.50 8.60
N SER A 185 11.83 -5.08 7.70
CA SER A 185 11.46 -4.55 6.40
C SER A 185 11.07 -5.68 5.45
N SER A 186 9.94 -5.56 4.74
CA SER A 186 9.63 -6.50 3.67
C SER A 186 10.56 -6.28 2.48
N THR A 187 10.85 -7.35 1.73
CA THR A 187 11.61 -7.32 0.46
C THR A 187 11.07 -6.26 -0.51
N GLY A 188 9.75 -6.19 -0.67
CA GLY A 188 9.08 -5.16 -1.49
C GLY A 188 9.27 -3.73 -0.97
N SER A 189 9.38 -3.54 0.34
CA SER A 189 9.69 -2.23 0.94
C SER A 189 11.13 -1.80 0.64
N MET A 190 12.10 -2.73 0.70
CA MET A 190 13.50 -2.44 0.40
C MET A 190 13.74 -2.16 -1.09
N SER A 191 13.03 -2.83 -1.99
CA SER A 191 13.08 -2.51 -3.43
C SER A 191 12.65 -1.06 -3.69
N ASN A 192 11.59 -0.59 -3.03
CA ASN A 192 11.13 0.80 -3.16
C ASN A 192 12.12 1.80 -2.55
N VAL A 193 12.72 1.48 -1.39
CA VAL A 193 13.78 2.31 -0.79
C VAL A 193 14.91 2.53 -1.79
N PHE A 194 15.41 1.45 -2.41
CA PHE A 194 16.48 1.55 -3.40
C PHE A 194 16.04 2.32 -4.65
N LYS A 195 14.90 1.98 -5.24
CA LYS A 195 14.41 2.61 -6.49
C LYS A 195 14.22 4.12 -6.32
N ILE A 196 13.59 4.55 -5.23
CA ILE A 196 13.31 5.97 -4.99
C ILE A 196 14.60 6.72 -4.64
N ALA A 197 15.49 6.13 -3.82
CA ALA A 197 16.78 6.75 -3.54
C ALA A 197 17.64 6.87 -4.81
N ASN A 198 17.66 5.86 -5.67
CA ASN A 198 18.34 5.92 -6.97
C ASN A 198 17.76 7.04 -7.85
N GLY A 199 16.44 7.09 -8.02
CA GLY A 199 15.79 8.13 -8.82
C GLY A 199 15.97 9.54 -8.26
N PHE A 200 16.04 9.70 -6.94
CA PHE A 200 16.37 10.97 -6.32
C PHE A 200 17.79 11.43 -6.67
N TYR A 201 18.79 10.53 -6.64
CA TYR A 201 20.16 10.90 -7.05
C TYR A 201 20.35 11.01 -8.56
N GLU A 202 19.52 10.38 -9.38
CA GLU A 202 19.48 10.68 -10.82
C GLU A 202 19.06 12.13 -11.02
N TYR A 203 17.99 12.58 -10.37
CA TYR A 203 17.58 13.99 -10.37
C TYR A 203 18.67 14.92 -9.85
N LEU A 204 19.32 14.61 -8.72
CA LEU A 204 20.39 15.48 -8.20
C LEU A 204 21.59 15.62 -9.14
N VAL A 205 21.91 14.58 -9.90
CA VAL A 205 23.01 14.61 -10.89
C VAL A 205 22.60 15.41 -12.12
N GLU A 206 21.35 15.26 -12.58
CA GLU A 206 20.80 16.01 -13.72
C GLU A 206 20.71 17.51 -13.43
N GLU A 207 20.38 17.90 -12.20
CA GLU A 207 20.37 19.29 -11.74
C GLU A 207 21.75 19.81 -11.33
N GLU A 208 22.83 19.04 -11.57
CA GLU A 208 24.21 19.39 -11.22
C GLU A 208 24.48 19.64 -9.72
N ILE A 209 23.59 19.16 -8.85
CA ILE A 209 23.68 19.32 -7.38
C ILE A 209 24.60 18.25 -6.77
N ALA A 210 24.52 17.01 -7.25
CA ALA A 210 25.36 15.90 -6.80
C ALA A 210 26.36 15.51 -7.89
N SER A 211 27.62 15.27 -7.50
CA SER A 211 28.68 14.89 -8.44
C SER A 211 28.52 13.47 -9.02
N SER A 212 27.80 12.59 -8.33
CA SER A 212 27.52 11.24 -8.80
C SER A 212 26.36 10.60 -8.04
N ASN A 213 25.75 9.56 -8.63
CA ASN A 213 24.73 8.76 -7.96
C ASN A 213 25.38 7.62 -7.14
N PRO A 214 25.29 7.64 -5.79
CA PRO A 214 25.90 6.64 -4.92
C PRO A 214 25.17 5.28 -4.96
N PHE A 215 23.90 5.25 -5.37
CA PHE A 215 23.08 4.03 -5.45
C PHE A 215 23.34 3.23 -6.75
N ARG A 216 23.80 3.88 -7.82
CA ARG A 216 24.07 3.24 -9.12
C ARG A 216 25.10 2.09 -9.03
N LYS A 217 26.10 2.22 -8.14
CA LYS A 217 27.20 1.23 -7.97
C LYS A 217 26.97 0.24 -6.82
N VAL A 218 25.89 0.35 -6.06
CA VAL A 218 25.56 -0.65 -5.04
C VAL A 218 25.16 -1.93 -5.77
N THR A 219 26.07 -2.90 -5.79
CA THR A 219 25.91 -4.13 -6.55
C THR A 219 24.66 -4.87 -6.11
N LYS A 220 23.81 -5.25 -7.07
CA LYS A 220 22.69 -6.19 -6.90
C LYS A 220 23.19 -7.61 -6.56
N LYS A 221 24.04 -7.78 -5.56
CA LYS A 221 24.44 -9.11 -5.06
C LYS A 221 23.24 -9.75 -4.38
N GLY A 222 22.25 -10.23 -5.14
CA GLY A 222 21.11 -11.05 -4.70
C GLY A 222 20.13 -10.45 -3.67
N GLN A 223 20.57 -9.57 -2.78
CA GLN A 223 19.88 -9.13 -1.56
C GLN A 223 18.77 -8.11 -1.82
N TYR A 224 18.84 -7.39 -2.94
CA TYR A 224 17.85 -6.37 -3.31
C TYR A 224 17.06 -6.72 -4.59
N SER A 225 17.40 -7.86 -5.19
CA SER A 225 16.83 -8.35 -6.44
C SER A 225 16.22 -9.75 -6.33
N SER A 226 16.12 -10.32 -5.12
CA SER A 226 15.44 -11.59 -4.86
C SER A 226 13.92 -11.44 -4.91
N SER A 227 13.39 -11.00 -6.04
CA SER A 227 11.94 -11.07 -6.31
C SER A 227 11.48 -12.50 -6.68
N GLN A 228 12.32 -13.52 -6.52
CA GLN A 228 12.05 -14.88 -7.02
C GLN A 228 12.03 -15.97 -5.94
N LEU A 229 12.44 -15.71 -4.69
CA LEU A 229 12.58 -16.78 -3.69
C LEU A 229 11.83 -16.56 -2.37
N GLU A 230 11.03 -15.51 -2.25
CA GLU A 230 9.94 -15.57 -1.27
C GLU A 230 8.83 -16.37 -1.95
N SER A 231 8.57 -17.58 -1.43
CA SER A 231 7.38 -18.35 -1.76
C SER A 231 6.20 -17.37 -1.76
N SER A 232 5.69 -17.03 -2.94
CA SER A 232 4.47 -16.25 -3.07
C SER A 232 3.37 -17.13 -2.49
N THR A 233 3.15 -17.06 -1.17
CA THR A 233 1.93 -17.56 -0.56
C THR A 233 0.82 -16.97 -1.40
N SER A 234 0.18 -17.84 -2.19
CA SER A 234 -0.90 -17.49 -3.09
C SER A 234 -1.84 -16.55 -2.34
N ARG A 235 -1.88 -15.27 -2.75
CA ARG A 235 -2.69 -14.23 -2.10
C ARG A 235 -4.15 -14.35 -2.54
N ALA A 236 -4.68 -15.57 -2.47
CA ALA A 236 -6.00 -15.98 -2.92
C ALA A 236 -6.64 -16.90 -1.87
N LEU A 237 -7.96 -16.90 -1.83
CA LEU A 237 -8.75 -17.81 -1.03
C LEU A 237 -8.83 -19.18 -1.71
N THR A 238 -9.02 -20.25 -0.93
CA THR A 238 -9.38 -21.56 -1.47
C THR A 238 -10.86 -21.56 -1.89
N PRO A 239 -11.30 -22.51 -2.76
CA PRO A 239 -12.72 -22.64 -3.11
C PRO A 239 -13.63 -22.75 -1.89
N LEU A 240 -13.26 -23.62 -0.93
CA LEU A 240 -13.97 -23.76 0.34
C LEU A 240 -14.11 -22.43 1.08
N GLN A 241 -13.02 -21.67 1.24
CA GLN A 241 -13.06 -20.36 1.91
C GLN A 241 -13.92 -19.34 1.16
N TRP A 242 -13.90 -19.37 -0.17
CA TRP A 242 -14.74 -18.50 -0.99
C TRP A 242 -16.22 -18.83 -0.82
N ASP A 243 -16.58 -20.11 -0.82
CA ASP A 243 -17.96 -20.56 -0.57
C ASP A 243 -18.48 -20.07 0.78
N TYR A 244 -17.68 -20.21 1.86
CA TYR A 244 -18.03 -19.63 3.15
C TYR A 244 -18.21 -18.11 3.10
N VAL A 245 -17.35 -17.39 2.36
CA VAL A 245 -17.41 -15.93 2.25
C VAL A 245 -18.67 -15.47 1.52
N ILE A 246 -19.02 -16.09 0.39
CA ILE A 246 -20.21 -15.70 -0.39
C ILE A 246 -21.49 -16.09 0.33
N ASP A 247 -21.58 -17.31 0.88
CA ASP A 247 -22.75 -17.77 1.63
C ASP A 247 -23.00 -16.92 2.88
N THR A 248 -21.92 -16.54 3.57
CA THR A 248 -22.01 -15.65 4.74
C THR A 248 -22.55 -14.27 4.33
N ALA A 249 -22.06 -13.71 3.22
CA ALA A 249 -22.55 -12.43 2.73
C ALA A 249 -24.03 -12.48 2.31
N GLU A 250 -24.45 -13.56 1.65
CA GLU A 250 -25.86 -13.78 1.28
C GLU A 250 -26.75 -13.91 2.52
N SER A 251 -26.31 -14.69 3.52
CA SER A 251 -27.01 -14.87 4.80
C SER A 251 -27.13 -13.57 5.58
N MET A 252 -26.04 -12.78 5.66
CA MET A 252 -26.04 -11.46 6.30
C MET A 252 -27.01 -10.50 5.61
N ALA A 253 -27.05 -10.51 4.28
CA ALA A 253 -27.96 -9.71 3.48
C ALA A 253 -29.43 -10.15 3.66
N ALA A 254 -29.71 -11.44 3.74
CA ALA A 254 -31.05 -11.96 4.02
C ALA A 254 -31.53 -11.59 5.43
N ALA A 255 -30.65 -11.68 6.45
CA ALA A 255 -30.99 -11.39 7.84
C ALA A 255 -31.18 -9.89 8.11
N ASN A 256 -30.38 -9.02 7.48
CA ASN A 256 -30.51 -7.57 7.62
C ASN A 256 -30.21 -6.85 6.30
N PRO A 257 -31.19 -6.79 5.37
CA PRO A 257 -31.00 -6.23 4.03
C PRO A 257 -30.54 -4.77 4.06
N ARG A 258 -31.15 -3.95 4.94
CA ARG A 258 -30.80 -2.51 5.11
C ARG A 258 -29.31 -2.29 5.36
N LYS A 259 -28.67 -3.18 6.12
CA LYS A 259 -27.24 -3.07 6.45
C LYS A 259 -26.34 -3.78 5.43
N HIS A 260 -26.77 -4.94 4.94
CA HIS A 260 -25.86 -5.89 4.28
C HIS A 260 -26.13 -6.15 2.80
N GLU A 261 -27.23 -5.69 2.22
CA GLU A 261 -27.48 -5.86 0.78
C GLU A 261 -26.40 -5.16 -0.07
N ARG A 262 -26.01 -3.94 0.32
CA ARG A 262 -24.85 -3.24 -0.26
C ARG A 262 -23.54 -3.97 -0.02
N THR A 263 -23.39 -4.64 1.13
CA THR A 263 -22.16 -5.38 1.47
C THR A 263 -21.99 -6.57 0.53
N LEU A 264 -23.05 -7.36 0.35
CA LEU A 264 -23.11 -8.45 -0.62
C LEU A 264 -22.81 -7.93 -2.03
N PHE A 265 -23.50 -6.88 -2.46
CA PHE A 265 -23.29 -6.28 -3.78
C PHE A 265 -21.82 -5.88 -4.00
N VAL A 266 -21.18 -5.21 -3.04
CA VAL A 266 -19.76 -4.82 -3.16
C VAL A 266 -18.84 -6.03 -3.28
N LEU A 267 -19.06 -7.08 -2.47
CA LEU A 267 -18.27 -8.32 -2.50
C LEU A 267 -18.34 -9.01 -3.87
N VAL A 268 -19.56 -9.30 -4.34
CA VAL A 268 -19.78 -10.05 -5.57
C VAL A 268 -19.42 -9.22 -6.82
N THR A 269 -19.66 -7.91 -6.80
CA THR A 269 -19.21 -7.00 -7.88
C THR A 269 -17.69 -7.02 -8.03
N MET A 270 -16.96 -6.91 -6.91
CA MET A 270 -15.50 -6.92 -6.94
C MET A 270 -14.93 -8.26 -7.40
N PHE A 271 -15.51 -9.37 -6.93
CA PHE A 271 -15.11 -10.71 -7.33
C PHE A 271 -15.42 -10.97 -8.80
N SER A 272 -16.65 -10.73 -9.26
CA SER A 272 -17.12 -11.10 -10.61
C SER A 272 -16.43 -10.37 -11.75
N MET A 273 -15.79 -9.22 -11.49
CA MET A 273 -15.16 -8.38 -12.51
C MET A 273 -13.71 -8.01 -12.15
N TYR A 274 -13.10 -8.75 -11.23
CA TYR A 274 -11.70 -8.57 -10.82
C TYR A 274 -11.36 -7.13 -10.36
N LEU A 275 -12.33 -6.38 -9.83
CA LEU A 275 -12.18 -4.94 -9.64
C LEU A 275 -11.19 -4.60 -8.51
N ARG A 276 -10.47 -3.49 -8.66
CA ARG A 276 -9.81 -2.85 -7.51
C ARG A 276 -10.84 -2.04 -6.73
N ILE A 277 -10.57 -1.74 -5.46
CA ILE A 277 -11.46 -0.86 -4.66
C ILE A 277 -11.65 0.49 -5.34
N SER A 278 -10.59 1.07 -5.91
CA SER A 278 -10.71 2.34 -6.63
C SER A 278 -11.50 2.25 -7.95
N ASP A 279 -11.79 1.03 -8.44
CA ASP A 279 -12.66 0.84 -9.59
C ASP A 279 -14.16 0.79 -9.17
N ILE A 280 -14.48 0.57 -7.89
CA ILE A 280 -15.87 0.61 -7.37
C ILE A 280 -16.18 1.89 -6.57
N VAL A 281 -15.16 2.49 -5.94
CA VAL A 281 -15.27 3.74 -5.18
C VAL A 281 -15.20 4.97 -6.10
N GLY A 282 -14.52 4.84 -7.25
CA GLY A 282 -14.21 5.97 -8.12
C GLY A 282 -12.96 6.73 -7.70
N ARG A 283 -12.67 7.79 -8.47
CA ARG A 283 -11.53 8.69 -8.35
C ARG A 283 -12.00 10.10 -8.68
N THR A 284 -11.16 11.12 -8.46
CA THR A 284 -11.52 12.53 -8.74
C THR A 284 -11.98 12.74 -10.19
N ASN A 285 -11.38 12.03 -11.14
CA ASN A 285 -11.68 12.15 -12.57
C ASN A 285 -12.76 11.16 -13.07
N TRP A 286 -13.27 10.27 -12.24
CA TRP A 286 -14.26 9.27 -12.66
C TRP A 286 -15.06 8.72 -11.49
N GLN A 287 -16.38 8.80 -11.60
CA GLN A 287 -17.31 8.24 -10.61
C GLN A 287 -18.12 7.11 -11.26
N PRO A 288 -18.09 5.89 -10.71
CA PRO A 288 -18.81 4.76 -11.28
C PRO A 288 -20.32 4.93 -11.12
N THR A 289 -21.07 4.66 -12.19
CA THR A 289 -22.53 4.69 -12.21
C THR A 289 -23.12 3.36 -12.65
N MET A 290 -24.42 3.21 -12.47
CA MET A 290 -25.16 2.06 -13.00
C MET A 290 -25.09 1.97 -14.52
N GLY A 291 -25.00 3.10 -15.23
CA GLY A 291 -24.84 3.16 -16.68
C GLY A 291 -23.47 2.72 -17.21
N ASP A 292 -22.53 2.37 -16.32
CA ASP A 292 -21.28 1.73 -16.70
C ASP A 292 -21.46 0.24 -17.02
N PHE A 293 -22.57 -0.37 -16.61
CA PHE A 293 -23.01 -1.67 -17.13
C PHE A 293 -23.74 -1.47 -18.46
N ARG A 294 -23.24 -2.10 -19.53
CA ARG A 294 -23.75 -1.92 -20.88
C ARG A 294 -23.92 -3.26 -21.55
N LEU A 295 -25.10 -3.47 -22.13
CA LEU A 295 -25.40 -4.60 -22.98
C LEU A 295 -25.01 -4.22 -24.42
N ASP A 296 -24.22 -5.04 -25.09
CA ASP A 296 -23.93 -4.86 -26.51
C ASP A 296 -25.00 -5.50 -27.41
N ALA A 297 -24.86 -5.31 -28.72
CA ALA A 297 -25.81 -5.82 -29.72
C ALA A 297 -25.86 -7.36 -29.78
N ASP A 298 -24.78 -8.02 -29.34
CA ASP A 298 -24.66 -9.48 -29.31
C ASP A 298 -25.19 -10.08 -27.99
N GLY A 299 -25.73 -9.25 -27.09
CA GLY A 299 -26.27 -9.68 -25.82
C GLY A 299 -25.23 -9.86 -24.71
N ASN A 300 -23.99 -9.40 -24.90
CA ASN A 300 -22.94 -9.51 -23.88
C ASN A 300 -22.92 -8.28 -22.97
N TRP A 301 -22.79 -8.53 -21.66
CA TRP A 301 -22.66 -7.46 -20.67
C TRP A 301 -21.20 -7.04 -20.46
N TRP A 302 -20.99 -5.72 -20.44
CA TRP A 302 -19.72 -5.08 -20.20
C TRP A 302 -19.80 -4.11 -19.03
N PHE A 303 -18.78 -4.10 -18.19
CA PHE A 303 -18.57 -3.06 -17.19
C PHE A 303 -17.46 -2.11 -17.65
N HIS A 304 -17.82 -0.85 -17.87
CA HIS A 304 -16.91 0.19 -18.32
C HIS A 304 -16.24 0.88 -17.14
N VAL A 305 -14.92 1.02 -17.19
CA VAL A 305 -14.12 1.56 -16.09
C VAL A 305 -13.05 2.51 -16.58
N VAL A 306 -12.85 3.63 -15.89
CA VAL A 306 -11.75 4.56 -16.16
C VAL A 306 -10.69 4.41 -15.07
N GLY A 307 -9.49 3.99 -15.48
CA GLY A 307 -8.37 3.63 -14.61
C GLY A 307 -7.46 4.77 -14.21
N LYS A 308 -6.35 4.40 -13.54
CA LYS A 308 -5.23 5.32 -13.29
C LYS A 308 -4.69 5.86 -14.63
N GLY A 309 -4.44 7.16 -14.68
CA GLY A 309 -3.96 7.84 -15.90
C GLY A 309 -5.06 8.04 -16.95
N ASN A 310 -6.33 8.11 -16.53
CA ASN A 310 -7.50 8.31 -17.39
C ASN A 310 -7.69 7.25 -18.49
N LYS A 311 -7.12 6.05 -18.30
CA LYS A 311 -7.20 4.96 -19.27
C LYS A 311 -8.54 4.24 -19.14
N SER A 312 -9.41 4.41 -20.13
CA SER A 312 -10.66 3.65 -20.24
C SER A 312 -10.38 2.17 -20.51
N GLY A 313 -11.28 1.32 -20.03
CA GLY A 313 -11.30 -0.10 -20.30
C GLY A 313 -12.71 -0.64 -20.12
N LYS A 314 -12.94 -1.86 -20.59
CA LYS A 314 -14.17 -2.61 -20.36
C LYS A 314 -13.82 -4.01 -19.87
N ILE A 315 -14.70 -4.58 -19.06
CA ILE A 315 -14.54 -5.89 -18.42
C ILE A 315 -15.78 -6.71 -18.77
N ALA A 316 -15.58 -7.93 -19.25
CA ALA A 316 -16.68 -8.85 -19.51
C ALA A 316 -17.40 -9.21 -18.20
N VAL A 317 -18.73 -9.21 -18.22
CA VAL A 317 -19.57 -9.47 -17.05
C VAL A 317 -20.32 -10.78 -17.25
N ARG A 318 -20.30 -11.65 -16.23
CA ARG A 318 -21.02 -12.93 -16.23
C ARG A 318 -22.54 -12.70 -16.19
N ASP A 319 -23.30 -13.45 -16.98
CA ASP A 319 -24.77 -13.36 -16.99
C ASP A 319 -25.38 -13.68 -15.63
N GLU A 320 -24.83 -14.67 -14.92
CA GLU A 320 -25.26 -15.00 -13.55
C GLU A 320 -25.13 -13.80 -12.61
N TYR A 321 -24.05 -13.02 -12.73
CA TYR A 321 -23.89 -11.82 -11.90
C TYR A 321 -24.97 -10.78 -12.20
N VAL A 322 -25.31 -10.59 -13.48
CA VAL A 322 -26.33 -9.63 -13.90
C VAL A 322 -27.70 -10.06 -13.36
N THR A 323 -28.09 -11.30 -13.64
CA THR A 323 -29.43 -11.82 -13.30
C THR A 323 -29.62 -12.00 -11.79
N LYS A 324 -28.59 -12.45 -11.07
CA LYS A 324 -28.69 -12.73 -9.63
C LYS A 324 -28.37 -11.52 -8.77
N TYR A 325 -27.24 -10.85 -8.97
CA TYR A 325 -26.73 -9.87 -8.00
C TYR A 325 -26.97 -8.42 -8.40
N LEU A 326 -26.77 -8.07 -9.68
CA LEU A 326 -27.02 -6.71 -10.15
C LEU A 326 -28.51 -6.38 -10.06
N THR A 327 -29.38 -7.26 -10.58
CA THR A 327 -30.82 -7.10 -10.47
C THR A 327 -31.29 -7.04 -9.02
N ARG A 328 -30.83 -7.96 -8.16
CA ARG A 328 -31.18 -7.97 -6.73
C ARG A 328 -30.85 -6.64 -6.04
N TYR A 329 -29.64 -6.14 -6.21
CA TYR A 329 -29.24 -4.88 -5.58
C TYR A 329 -30.00 -3.68 -6.15
N ARG A 330 -30.20 -3.61 -7.49
CA ARG A 330 -30.95 -2.53 -8.13
C ARG A 330 -32.38 -2.46 -7.65
N THR A 331 -33.09 -3.59 -7.62
CA THR A 331 -34.46 -3.66 -7.11
C THR A 331 -34.53 -3.29 -5.63
N PHE A 332 -33.55 -3.71 -4.82
CA PHE A 332 -33.47 -3.35 -3.41
C PHE A 332 -33.37 -1.83 -3.18
N ILE A 333 -32.65 -1.10 -4.04
CA ILE A 333 -32.54 0.36 -3.96
C ILE A 333 -33.63 1.10 -4.77
N GLY A 334 -34.68 0.39 -5.22
CA GLY A 334 -35.84 0.95 -5.90
C GLY A 334 -35.61 1.33 -7.36
N LEU A 335 -34.63 0.72 -8.04
CA LEU A 335 -34.37 0.91 -9.47
C LEU A 335 -34.96 -0.23 -10.30
N SER A 336 -35.02 -0.03 -11.63
CA SER A 336 -35.35 -1.09 -12.58
C SER A 336 -34.36 -2.27 -12.46
N PRO A 337 -34.80 -3.52 -12.69
CA PRO A 337 -33.94 -4.71 -12.62
C PRO A 337 -32.64 -4.63 -13.43
N LEU A 338 -32.70 -4.01 -14.62
CA LEU A 338 -31.57 -3.81 -15.51
C LEU A 338 -31.25 -2.32 -15.67
N PRO A 339 -29.97 -1.95 -15.79
CA PRO A 339 -29.54 -0.58 -16.02
C PRO A 339 -29.91 -0.11 -17.42
N THR A 340 -30.20 1.19 -17.54
CA THR A 340 -30.37 1.83 -18.84
C THR A 340 -29.05 2.43 -19.31
N TYR A 341 -28.89 2.58 -20.63
CA TYR A 341 -27.70 3.20 -21.19
C TYR A 341 -27.54 4.63 -20.66
N GLN A 342 -26.31 4.98 -20.24
CA GLN A 342 -25.95 6.28 -19.66
C GLN A 342 -26.69 6.66 -18.36
N GLU A 343 -27.25 5.70 -17.63
CA GLU A 343 -27.83 5.93 -16.30
C GLU A 343 -26.80 6.61 -15.37
N LYS A 344 -27.16 7.77 -14.81
CA LYS A 344 -26.31 8.59 -13.93
C LYS A 344 -26.34 8.13 -12.47
N THR A 345 -27.19 7.16 -12.13
CA THR A 345 -27.33 6.69 -10.75
C THR A 345 -25.99 6.17 -10.23
N PRO A 346 -25.49 6.67 -9.08
CA PRO A 346 -24.24 6.19 -8.50
C PRO A 346 -24.25 4.68 -8.29
N LEU A 347 -23.14 4.00 -8.60
CA LEU A 347 -23.00 2.55 -8.41
C LEU A 347 -23.21 2.17 -6.94
N LEU A 348 -22.66 2.98 -6.02
CA LEU A 348 -22.79 2.81 -4.57
C LEU A 348 -23.36 4.06 -3.92
N LYS A 349 -24.15 3.87 -2.86
CA LYS A 349 -24.65 4.93 -1.99
C LYS A 349 -24.36 4.58 -0.53
N THR A 350 -24.17 5.60 0.30
CA THR A 350 -24.18 5.46 1.76
C THR A 350 -25.57 5.04 2.25
N LEU A 351 -25.69 4.61 3.52
CA LEU A 351 -27.01 4.24 4.08
C LEU A 351 -27.96 5.44 4.18
N SER A 352 -27.43 6.66 4.27
CA SER A 352 -28.19 7.91 4.22
C SER A 352 -28.46 8.41 2.80
N GLY A 353 -28.08 7.66 1.76
CA GLY A 353 -28.36 7.99 0.36
C GLY A 353 -27.30 8.84 -0.36
N ARG A 354 -26.29 9.37 0.35
CA ARG A 354 -25.17 10.11 -0.28
C ARG A 354 -24.46 9.25 -1.33
N PRO A 355 -24.13 9.79 -2.52
CA PRO A 355 -23.38 9.06 -3.55
C PRO A 355 -21.97 8.65 -3.08
N GLY A 356 -21.56 7.46 -3.51
CA GLY A 356 -20.22 6.91 -3.30
C GLY A 356 -19.96 6.39 -1.89
N LEU A 357 -18.87 5.62 -1.76
CA LEU A 357 -18.28 5.21 -0.48
C LEU A 357 -16.80 5.53 -0.50
N SER A 358 -16.17 5.71 0.66
CA SER A 358 -14.72 5.81 0.73
C SER A 358 -14.03 4.44 0.62
N ASP A 359 -12.77 4.46 0.20
CA ASP A 359 -11.86 3.31 0.22
C ASP A 359 -11.84 2.59 1.58
N ARG A 360 -11.92 3.36 2.68
CA ARG A 360 -11.96 2.82 4.06
C ARG A 360 -13.29 2.11 4.34
N GLN A 361 -14.41 2.68 3.92
CA GLN A 361 -15.73 2.08 4.12
C GLN A 361 -15.85 0.75 3.37
N VAL A 362 -15.46 0.69 2.10
CA VAL A 362 -15.49 -0.57 1.31
C VAL A 362 -14.64 -1.66 1.97
N ARG A 363 -13.42 -1.34 2.42
CA ARG A 363 -12.57 -2.30 3.16
C ARG A 363 -13.24 -2.81 4.42
N ALA A 364 -13.90 -1.93 5.20
CA ALA A 364 -14.58 -2.33 6.42
C ALA A 364 -15.77 -3.28 6.15
N LEU A 365 -16.55 -3.01 5.10
CA LEU A 365 -17.66 -3.88 4.68
C LEU A 365 -17.15 -5.29 4.34
N LEU A 366 -16.11 -5.38 3.49
CA LEU A 366 -15.52 -6.67 3.10
C LEU A 366 -14.88 -7.40 4.29
N GLN A 367 -14.18 -6.66 5.17
CA GLN A 367 -13.56 -7.25 6.35
C GLN A 367 -14.61 -7.86 7.29
N THR A 368 -15.77 -7.21 7.44
CA THR A 368 -16.88 -7.73 8.25
C THR A 368 -17.35 -9.09 7.74
N VAL A 369 -17.45 -9.27 6.42
CA VAL A 369 -17.82 -10.57 5.83
C VAL A 369 -16.75 -11.62 6.11
N PHE A 370 -15.47 -11.30 5.93
CA PHE A 370 -14.38 -12.24 6.19
C PHE A 370 -14.33 -12.68 7.66
N ASP A 371 -14.53 -11.75 8.58
CA ASP A 371 -14.53 -12.04 10.02
C ASP A 371 -15.72 -12.95 10.37
N GLN A 372 -16.91 -12.67 9.84
CA GLN A 372 -18.09 -13.52 10.07
C GLN A 372 -17.96 -14.91 9.42
N ALA A 373 -17.36 -15.00 8.24
CA ALA A 373 -17.10 -16.28 7.58
C ALA A 373 -16.12 -17.12 8.39
N LEU A 374 -15.09 -16.51 8.99
CA LEU A 374 -14.18 -17.19 9.91
C LEU A 374 -14.87 -17.67 11.18
N VAL A 375 -15.80 -16.88 11.74
CA VAL A 375 -16.60 -17.30 12.90
C VAL A 375 -17.41 -18.54 12.54
N ARG A 376 -18.13 -18.50 11.41
CA ARG A 376 -18.93 -19.64 10.94
C ARG A 376 -18.09 -20.90 10.68
N MET A 377 -16.92 -20.77 10.05
CA MET A 377 -16.00 -21.90 9.85
C MET A 377 -15.56 -22.54 11.18
N ARG A 378 -15.33 -21.73 12.22
CA ARG A 378 -14.96 -22.24 13.56
C ARG A 378 -16.13 -22.93 14.25
N GLU A 379 -17.33 -22.36 14.17
CA GLU A 379 -18.54 -22.91 14.77
C GLU A 379 -18.91 -24.26 14.13
N GLU A 380 -18.67 -24.42 12.83
CA GLU A 380 -18.85 -25.68 12.11
C GLU A 380 -17.68 -26.67 12.30
N GLY A 381 -16.71 -26.37 13.17
CA GLY A 381 -15.62 -27.29 13.52
C GLY A 381 -14.57 -27.50 12.43
N ARG A 382 -14.37 -26.53 11.53
CA ARG A 382 -13.32 -26.63 10.49
C ARG A 382 -11.92 -26.61 11.07
N GLU A 383 -11.02 -27.31 10.39
CA GLU A 383 -9.64 -27.42 10.84
C GLU A 383 -8.90 -26.07 10.69
N PRO A 384 -7.95 -25.72 11.60
CA PRO A 384 -7.26 -24.44 11.56
C PRO A 384 -6.63 -24.09 10.21
N TYR A 385 -6.03 -25.08 9.55
CA TYR A 385 -5.35 -24.89 8.26
C TYR A 385 -6.33 -24.51 7.13
N GLU A 386 -7.60 -24.92 7.23
CA GLU A 386 -8.64 -24.57 6.25
C GLU A 386 -9.02 -23.09 6.33
N MET A 387 -8.62 -22.39 7.39
CA MET A 387 -8.94 -20.97 7.63
C MET A 387 -7.76 -20.02 7.41
N ASP A 388 -6.53 -20.52 7.24
CA ASP A 388 -5.32 -19.70 7.35
C ASP A 388 -5.22 -18.56 6.33
N SER A 389 -5.55 -18.84 5.07
CA SER A 389 -5.62 -17.82 4.02
C SER A 389 -6.69 -16.76 4.32
N LEU A 390 -7.87 -17.18 4.77
CA LEU A 390 -8.97 -16.26 5.08
C LEU A 390 -8.65 -15.37 6.30
N ARG A 391 -7.95 -15.89 7.32
CA ARG A 391 -7.49 -15.12 8.49
C ARG A 391 -6.70 -13.86 8.10
N VAL A 392 -5.86 -13.98 7.08
CA VAL A 392 -5.00 -12.87 6.60
C VAL A 392 -5.55 -12.10 5.42
N ALA A 393 -6.66 -12.56 4.85
CA ALA A 393 -7.16 -12.02 3.60
C ALA A 393 -7.41 -10.51 3.70
N SER A 394 -6.99 -9.79 2.66
CA SER A 394 -7.34 -8.39 2.48
C SER A 394 -8.35 -8.28 1.35
N SER A 395 -9.03 -7.14 1.24
CA SER A 395 -9.95 -6.87 0.12
C SER A 395 -9.30 -7.02 -1.27
N HIS A 396 -7.97 -6.88 -1.38
CA HIS A 396 -7.26 -7.09 -2.64
C HIS A 396 -7.18 -8.58 -3.04
N TRP A 397 -7.30 -9.49 -2.08
CA TRP A 397 -7.28 -10.93 -2.34
C TRP A 397 -8.47 -11.35 -3.21
N LEU A 398 -9.63 -10.71 -3.10
CA LEU A 398 -10.80 -11.03 -3.94
C LEU A 398 -10.49 -11.01 -5.43
N ARG A 399 -9.73 -10.01 -5.87
CA ARG A 399 -9.28 -9.90 -7.26
C ARG A 399 -8.36 -11.06 -7.65
N HIS A 400 -7.43 -11.42 -6.76
CA HIS A 400 -6.52 -12.54 -6.99
C HIS A 400 -7.27 -13.87 -6.96
N THR A 401 -8.15 -14.10 -5.98
CA THR A 401 -9.02 -15.28 -5.89
C THR A 401 -9.82 -15.47 -7.18
N SER A 402 -10.53 -14.43 -7.62
CA SER A 402 -11.32 -14.50 -8.85
C SER A 402 -10.45 -14.82 -10.07
N ALA A 403 -9.33 -14.13 -10.24
CA ALA A 403 -8.41 -14.40 -11.36
C ALA A 403 -7.81 -15.81 -11.30
N THR A 404 -7.45 -16.31 -10.11
CA THR A 404 -6.93 -17.67 -9.92
C THR A 404 -7.99 -18.73 -10.22
N PHE A 405 -9.26 -18.49 -9.87
CA PHE A 405 -10.36 -19.43 -10.13
C PHE A 405 -10.72 -19.46 -11.61
N ASP A 406 -10.68 -18.31 -12.29
CA ASP A 406 -11.06 -18.20 -13.69
C ASP A 406 -9.91 -18.58 -14.65
N ALA A 407 -8.64 -18.47 -14.23
CA ALA A 407 -7.48 -18.73 -15.08
C ALA A 407 -7.47 -20.10 -15.79
N PRO A 408 -7.84 -21.23 -15.15
CA PRO A 408 -7.93 -22.53 -15.83
C PRO A 408 -8.96 -22.58 -16.96
N PHE A 409 -9.96 -21.70 -16.95
CA PHE A 409 -11.09 -21.70 -17.90
C PHE A 409 -11.07 -20.53 -18.89
N ARG A 410 -10.12 -19.60 -18.74
CA ARG A 410 -10.01 -18.38 -19.54
C ARG A 410 -8.74 -18.36 -20.37
N ASN A 411 -8.83 -17.84 -21.58
CA ASN A 411 -7.64 -17.45 -22.34
C ASN A 411 -6.86 -16.36 -21.57
N ALA A 412 -5.54 -16.53 -21.48
CA ALA A 412 -4.67 -15.62 -20.72
C ALA A 412 -4.70 -14.17 -21.21
N LYS A 413 -4.87 -13.94 -22.51
CA LYS A 413 -4.97 -12.61 -23.11
C LYS A 413 -6.28 -11.94 -22.73
N ASP A 414 -7.39 -12.67 -22.77
CA ASP A 414 -8.69 -12.11 -22.40
C ASP A 414 -8.74 -11.81 -20.90
N LEU A 415 -8.21 -12.72 -20.06
CA LEU A 415 -8.08 -12.48 -18.62
C LEU A 415 -7.15 -11.29 -18.33
N GLN A 416 -6.08 -11.11 -19.12
CA GLN A 416 -5.21 -9.92 -19.02
C GLN A 416 -5.98 -8.63 -19.33
N TYR A 417 -6.83 -8.61 -20.36
CA TYR A 417 -7.65 -7.45 -20.71
C TYR A 417 -8.65 -7.11 -19.60
N ASP A 418 -9.38 -8.11 -19.09
CA ASP A 418 -10.34 -7.94 -17.99
C ASP A 418 -9.65 -7.49 -16.68
N LEU A 419 -8.46 -8.02 -16.40
CA LEU A 419 -7.61 -7.54 -15.31
C LEU A 419 -7.01 -6.16 -15.58
N ARG A 420 -6.93 -5.73 -16.84
CA ARG A 420 -6.30 -4.48 -17.27
C ARG A 420 -4.83 -4.43 -16.85
N HIS A 421 -4.12 -5.53 -17.06
CA HIS A 421 -2.68 -5.62 -16.86
C HIS A 421 -1.95 -5.12 -18.11
N SER A 422 -0.95 -4.25 -17.93
CA SER A 422 -0.16 -3.70 -19.04
C SER A 422 0.74 -4.75 -19.72
N ASN A 423 1.05 -5.84 -19.03
CA ASN A 423 1.92 -6.91 -19.53
C ASN A 423 1.27 -8.27 -19.28
N LEU A 424 1.23 -9.12 -20.32
CA LEU A 424 0.71 -10.49 -20.26
C LEU A 424 1.50 -11.36 -19.28
N ALA A 425 2.83 -11.17 -19.20
CA ALA A 425 3.69 -11.92 -18.30
C ALA A 425 3.24 -11.79 -16.83
N THR A 426 2.70 -10.64 -16.43
CA THR A 426 2.14 -10.45 -15.08
C THR A 426 0.96 -11.38 -14.83
N THR A 427 0.08 -11.57 -15.81
CA THR A 427 -1.09 -12.44 -15.69
C THR A 427 -0.67 -13.92 -15.69
N GLN A 428 0.18 -14.30 -16.65
CA GLN A 428 0.66 -15.69 -16.75
C GLN A 428 1.43 -16.13 -15.51
N ASN A 429 2.43 -15.35 -15.09
CA ASN A 429 3.28 -15.70 -13.94
C ASN A 429 2.54 -15.71 -12.60
N THR A 430 1.38 -15.04 -12.50
CA THR A 430 0.65 -14.90 -11.23
C THR A 430 -0.53 -15.86 -11.09
N TYR A 431 -1.14 -16.29 -12.20
CA TYR A 431 -2.40 -17.06 -12.14
C TYR A 431 -2.35 -18.39 -12.89
N TYR A 432 -1.42 -18.56 -13.83
CA TYR A 432 -1.30 -19.80 -14.59
C TYR A 432 -0.21 -20.67 -13.94
N HIS A 433 -0.58 -21.34 -12.84
CA HIS A 433 0.28 -22.26 -12.08
C HIS A 433 -0.07 -23.73 -12.33
N SER A 434 -0.63 -24.09 -13.49
CA SER A 434 -1.06 -25.46 -13.81
C SER A 434 0.05 -26.49 -13.53
N HIS A 435 1.30 -26.14 -13.81
CA HIS A 435 2.46 -26.99 -13.56
C HIS A 435 2.68 -27.35 -12.09
N ASP A 436 2.40 -26.46 -11.13
CA ASP A 436 2.67 -26.74 -9.71
C ASP A 436 1.63 -27.67 -9.08
N GLN A 437 0.35 -27.51 -9.47
CA GLN A 437 -0.71 -28.41 -9.00
C GLN A 437 -0.59 -29.80 -9.61
N GLU A 438 -0.28 -29.89 -10.91
CA GLU A 438 0.01 -31.17 -11.57
C GLU A 438 1.23 -31.86 -10.97
N ARG A 439 2.30 -31.10 -10.69
CA ARG A 439 3.50 -31.60 -10.03
C ARG A 439 3.25 -32.05 -8.58
N ALA A 440 2.39 -31.35 -7.84
CA ALA A 440 1.99 -31.78 -6.50
C ALA A 440 1.16 -33.07 -6.56
N ARG A 441 0.19 -33.16 -7.47
CA ARG A 441 -0.64 -34.36 -7.69
C ARG A 441 0.20 -35.56 -8.14
N SER A 442 1.18 -35.35 -9.02
CA SER A 442 2.03 -36.42 -9.54
C SER A 442 2.90 -37.05 -8.46
N VAL A 443 3.22 -36.32 -7.39
CA VAL A 443 3.99 -36.84 -6.24
C VAL A 443 3.11 -37.33 -5.10
N LYS A 444 1.89 -36.77 -4.92
CA LYS A 444 1.02 -37.03 -3.76
C LYS A 444 0.71 -38.52 -3.50
N HIS A 445 0.69 -39.34 -4.54
CA HIS A 445 0.37 -40.77 -4.45
C HIS A 445 1.58 -41.70 -4.66
N LEU A 446 2.80 -41.16 -4.78
CA LEU A 446 4.01 -41.96 -4.92
C LEU A 446 4.46 -42.46 -3.54
N GLY A 447 4.43 -43.78 -3.33
CA GLY A 447 4.99 -44.41 -2.14
C GLY A 447 6.51 -44.28 -2.08
N THR A 448 7.06 -44.09 -0.87
CA THR A 448 8.52 -43.98 -0.66
C THR A 448 9.25 -45.32 -0.67
N ARG A 449 8.54 -46.45 -0.51
CA ARG A 449 9.11 -47.80 -0.42
C ARG A 449 8.70 -48.78 -1.52
N ASN A 450 7.54 -48.57 -2.15
CA ASN A 450 7.09 -49.37 -3.29
C ASN A 450 6.92 -48.44 -4.49
N ARG A 451 8.02 -48.26 -5.21
CA ARG A 451 7.98 -47.89 -6.62
C ARG A 451 8.01 -49.23 -7.33
N GLY A 452 6.97 -49.56 -8.10
CA GLY A 452 6.81 -50.87 -8.74
C GLY A 452 8.09 -51.41 -9.36
#